data_AF-A0A8J6B604-F1
#
_entry.id   AF-A0A8J6B604-F1
#
_cell.length_a   1.000
_cell.length_b   1.000
_cell.length_c   1.000
_cell.angle_alpha   90.00
_cell.angle_beta   90.00
_cell.angle_gamma   90.00
#
_symmetry.space_group_name_H-M   'P 1'
#
loop_
_entity.id
_entity.type
_entity.pdbx_description
1 polymer ?
#
loop_
_entity_poly.entity_id
_entity_poly.type
_entity_poly.pdbx_seq_one_letter_code
_entity_poly.pdbx_strand_id
1 'polypeptide(L)' 'GTTWVSEVVDLMLQNGDVAKSQRGAIFERVPFLEYAVPDMPSGTEILDAMDSPRVIKTHLPAHLLPSSFWEKKSKVGE' A
#
# COMPACT_ATOMS: atom_id res chain seq x y z
N GLY A 1 12.87 -1.64 -6.60
CA GLY A 1 12.06 -2.86 -6.83
C GLY A 1 10.75 -2.85 -6.05
N THR A 2 10.10 -1.70 -5.87
CA THR A 2 8.90 -1.59 -5.01
C THR A 2 7.70 -2.34 -5.58
N THR A 3 7.46 -2.29 -6.89
CA THR A 3 6.37 -3.04 -7.53
C THR A 3 6.47 -4.55 -7.29
N TRP A 4 7.67 -5.13 -7.48
CA TRP A 4 7.87 -6.56 -7.28
C TRP A 4 7.61 -6.98 -5.83
N VAL A 5 8.12 -6.22 -4.85
CA VAL A 5 7.86 -6.48 -3.42
C VAL A 5 6.37 -6.32 -3.11
N SER A 6 5.69 -5.31 -3.66
CA SER A 6 4.25 -5.11 -3.46
C SER A 6 3.43 -6.30 -3.97
N GLU A 7 3.77 -6.87 -5.13
CA GLU A 7 3.11 -8.08 -5.64
C GLU A 7 3.33 -9.28 -4.71
N VAL A 8 4.57 -9.49 -4.24
CA VAL A 8 4.90 -10.59 -3.33
C VAL A 8 4.12 -10.46 -2.02
N VAL A 9 4.07 -9.26 -1.43
CA VAL A 9 3.33 -9.01 -0.18
C VAL A 9 1.83 -9.18 -0.37
N ASP A 10 1.25 -8.72 -1.48
CA ASP A 10 -0.18 -8.93 -1.78
C ASP A 10 -0.50 -10.42 -1.94
N LEU A 11 0.32 -11.19 -2.66
CA LEU A 11 0.16 -12.66 -2.75
C LEU A 11 0.21 -13.32 -1.38
N MET A 12 1.13 -12.91 -0.50
CA MET A 12 1.23 -13.44 0.86
C MET A 12 -0.04 -13.16 1.67
N LEU A 13 -0.60 -11.95 1.58
CA LEU A 13 -1.86 -11.60 2.26
C LEU A 13 -3.06 -12.39 1.72
N GLN A 14 -3.02 -12.77 0.44
CA GLN A 14 -4.04 -13.61 -0.17
C GLN A 14 -3.78 -15.12 0.02
N ASN A 15 -2.88 -15.52 0.92
CA ASN A 15 -2.49 -16.92 1.15
C ASN A 15 -2.03 -17.65 -0.13
N GLY A 16 -1.34 -16.94 -1.03
CA GLY A 16 -0.85 -17.48 -2.30
C GLY A 16 -1.93 -17.61 -3.39
N ASP A 17 -3.14 -17.08 -3.17
CA ASP A 17 -4.20 -17.05 -4.18
C ASP A 17 -3.88 -16.01 -5.26
N VAL A 18 -3.43 -16.52 -6.41
CA VAL A 18 -3.04 -15.69 -7.57
C VAL A 18 -4.25 -14.97 -8.16
N ALA A 19 -5.44 -15.60 -8.17
CA ALA A 19 -6.63 -14.98 -8.74
C ALA A 19 -7.05 -13.75 -7.92
N LYS A 20 -6.98 -13.85 -6.59
CA LYS A 20 -7.23 -12.69 -5.71
C LYS A 20 -6.17 -11.60 -5.84
N SER A 21 -4.93 -11.96 -6.16
CA SER A 21 -3.84 -11.01 -6.36
C SER A 21 -3.89 -10.30 -7.72
N GLN A 22 -4.75 -10.77 -8.64
CA GLN A 22 -5.00 -10.16 -9.95
C GLN A 22 -6.32 -9.36 -10.01
N ARG A 23 -6.91 -9.02 -8.85
CA ARG A 23 -8.18 -8.28 -8.75
C ARG A 23 -8.15 -6.84 -9.29
N GLY A 24 -6.97 -6.31 -9.60
CA GLY A 24 -6.80 -4.94 -10.05
C GLY A 24 -5.33 -4.58 -10.26
N ALA A 25 -5.09 -3.35 -10.73
CA ALA A 25 -3.74 -2.85 -10.89
C ALA A 25 -3.04 -2.73 -9.53
N ILE A 26 -1.71 -2.85 -9.51
CA ILE A 26 -0.96 -2.85 -8.25
C ILE A 26 -1.17 -1.59 -7.41
N PHE A 27 -1.36 -0.42 -8.04
CA PHE A 27 -1.60 0.84 -7.35
C PHE A 27 -3.01 0.95 -6.73
N GLU A 28 -3.94 0.10 -7.14
CA GLU A 28 -5.27 -0.01 -6.52
C GLU A 28 -5.22 -0.94 -5.29
N ARG A 29 -4.38 -1.98 -5.36
CA ARG A 29 -4.21 -2.97 -4.29
C ARG A 29 -3.25 -2.52 -3.20
N VAL A 30 -2.21 -1.79 -3.60
CA VAL A 30 -1.16 -1.23 -2.75
C VAL A 30 -1.03 0.26 -3.08
N PRO A 31 -1.92 1.11 -2.54
CA PRO A 31 -1.93 2.52 -2.86
C PRO A 31 -0.63 3.21 -2.46
N PHE A 32 -0.27 4.20 -3.26
CA PHE A 32 0.94 4.98 -3.06
C PHE A 32 0.60 6.23 -2.24
N LEU A 33 1.13 6.32 -1.01
CA LEU A 33 0.73 7.32 -0.01
C LEU A 33 0.82 8.76 -0.53
N GLU A 34 1.89 9.10 -1.21
CA GLU A 34 2.13 10.44 -1.77
C GLU A 34 1.52 10.67 -3.16
N TYR A 35 0.70 9.74 -3.68
CA TYR A 35 0.06 9.92 -4.97
C TYR A 35 -1.05 10.97 -4.87
N ALA A 36 -0.87 12.07 -5.58
CA ALA A 36 -1.82 13.17 -5.69
C ALA A 36 -1.74 13.78 -7.10
N VAL A 37 -2.61 13.33 -8.00
CA VAL A 37 -2.74 13.84 -9.36
C VAL A 37 -4.16 14.41 -9.50
N PRO A 38 -4.35 15.59 -10.11
CA PRO A 38 -5.68 16.13 -10.37
C PRO A 38 -6.59 15.13 -11.09
N ASP A 39 -7.89 15.15 -10.78
CA ASP A 39 -8.93 14.30 -11.37
C ASP A 39 -8.77 12.79 -11.11
N MET A 40 -7.86 12.38 -10.22
CA MET A 40 -7.68 11.00 -9.77
C MET A 40 -7.75 10.92 -8.23
N PRO A 41 -8.30 9.84 -7.65
CA PRO A 41 -8.25 9.64 -6.21
C PRO A 41 -6.80 9.65 -5.70
N SER A 42 -6.58 10.40 -4.62
CA SER A 42 -5.30 10.40 -3.91
C SER A 42 -5.03 9.06 -3.25
N GLY A 43 -3.76 8.78 -2.98
CA GLY A 43 -3.37 7.57 -2.26
C GLY A 43 -4.06 7.44 -0.90
N THR A 44 -4.23 8.55 -0.18
CA THR A 44 -4.91 8.60 1.11
C THR A 44 -6.41 8.31 1.01
N GLU A 45 -7.10 8.81 -0.02
CA GLU A 45 -8.53 8.52 -0.23
C GLU A 45 -8.76 7.03 -0.53
N ILE A 46 -7.90 6.42 -1.34
CA ILE A 46 -7.98 4.97 -1.61
C ILE A 46 -7.73 4.20 -0.31
N LEU A 47 -6.73 4.58 0.49
CA LEU A 47 -6.39 3.91 1.74
C LEU A 47 -7.49 3.99 2.80
N ASP A 48 -8.20 5.11 2.89
CA ASP A 48 -9.31 5.31 3.83
C ASP A 48 -10.51 4.42 3.49
N ALA A 49 -10.74 4.14 2.20
CA ALA A 49 -11.81 3.25 1.74
C ALA A 49 -11.47 1.75 1.88
N MET A 50 -10.20 1.39 2.15
CA MET A 50 -9.76 0.00 2.24
C MET A 50 -9.93 -0.60 3.64
N ASP A 51 -10.44 -1.83 3.67
CA ASP A 51 -10.47 -2.66 4.89
C ASP A 51 -9.07 -3.11 5.32
N SER A 52 -8.93 -3.43 6.61
CA SER A 52 -7.70 -4.04 7.13
C SER A 52 -7.65 -5.54 6.80
N PRO A 53 -6.46 -6.13 6.53
CA PRO A 53 -5.13 -5.52 6.55
C PRO A 53 -4.79 -4.76 5.25
N ARG A 54 -4.19 -3.57 5.40
CA ARG A 54 -3.76 -2.71 4.28
C ARG A 54 -2.25 -2.78 4.04
N VAL A 55 -1.86 -2.70 2.77
CA VAL A 55 -0.46 -2.51 2.36
C VAL A 55 -0.33 -1.12 1.77
N ILE A 56 0.68 -0.38 2.21
CA ILE A 56 0.92 1.00 1.79
C ILE A 56 2.28 1.07 1.12
N LYS A 57 2.33 1.65 -0.07
CA LYS A 57 3.60 1.99 -0.73
C LYS A 57 3.92 3.44 -0.40
N THR A 58 5.19 3.75 -0.14
CA THR A 58 5.69 5.13 -0.06
C THR A 58 7.18 5.20 -0.42
N HIS A 59 7.62 6.34 -0.93
CA HIS A 59 9.02 6.71 -1.19
C HIS A 59 9.40 7.94 -0.36
N LEU A 60 8.49 8.41 0.50
CA LEU A 60 8.78 9.45 1.47
C LEU A 60 9.82 8.94 2.49
N PRO A 61 10.82 9.75 2.83
CA PRO A 61 11.68 9.51 3.97
C PRO A 61 10.89 9.28 5.26
N ALA A 62 11.41 8.44 6.15
CA ALA A 62 10.75 8.05 7.41
C ALA A 62 10.28 9.22 8.28
N HIS A 63 11.00 10.35 8.26
CA HIS A 63 10.67 11.54 9.05
C HIS A 63 9.49 12.36 8.48
N LEU A 64 9.09 12.11 7.22
CA LEU A 64 7.90 12.71 6.60
C LEU A 64 6.66 11.83 6.75
N LEU A 65 6.81 10.61 7.26
CA LEU A 65 5.67 9.73 7.51
C LEU A 65 4.95 10.14 8.81
N PRO A 66 3.62 9.97 8.87
CA PRO A 66 2.86 10.24 10.08
C PRO A 66 3.40 9.44 11.28
N SER A 67 3.49 10.07 12.47
CA SER A 67 3.99 9.41 13.69
C SER A 67 3.22 8.14 14.05
N SER A 68 1.96 8.08 13.64
CA SER A 68 1.05 6.95 13.83
C SER A 68 1.59 5.64 13.23
N PHE A 69 2.43 5.68 12.18
CA PHE A 69 3.06 4.47 11.63
C PHE A 69 3.93 3.77 12.69
N TRP A 70 4.68 4.56 13.46
CA TRP A 70 5.59 4.09 14.49
C TRP A 70 4.86 3.73 15.78
N GLU A 71 3.91 4.58 16.20
CA GLU A 71 3.09 4.35 17.40
C GLU A 71 2.27 3.06 17.29
N LYS A 72 1.70 2.78 16.12
CA LYS A 72 0.93 1.55 15.85
C LYS A 72 1.80 0.35 15.49
N LYS A 73 3.13 0.49 15.53
CA LYS A 73 4.11 -0.56 15.20
C LYS A 73 3.84 -1.20 13.83
N SER A 74 3.56 -0.36 12.84
CA SER A 74 3.35 -0.82 11.45
C SER A 74 4.61 -1.53 10.95
N LYS A 75 4.44 -2.67 10.27
CA LYS A 75 5.57 -3.41 9.70
C LYS A 75 6.09 -2.66 8.47
N VAL A 76 7.39 -2.40 8.42
CA VAL A 76 8.07 -1.78 7.29
C VAL A 76 8.94 -2.84 6.61
N GLY A 77 8.77 -3.04 5.31
CA GLY A 77 9.66 -3.87 4.50
C GLY A 77 10.81 -3.03 3.94
N GLU A 78 12.04 -3.50 4.10
CA GLU A 78 13.25 -2.95 3.45
C GLU A 78 13.50 -3.58 2.08
#